data_AF-A0A2G3J8E6-F1
#
_entry.id   AF-A0A2G3J8E6-F1
#
_cell.length_a   1.000
_cell.length_b   1.000
_cell.length_c   1.000
_cell.angle_alpha   90.00
_cell.angle_beta   90.00
_cell.angle_gamma   90.00
#
_symmetry.space_group_name_H-M   'P 1'
#
loop_
_entity.id
_entity.type
_entity.pdbx_description
1 polymer ?
#
loop_
_entity_poly.entity_id
_entity_poly.type
_entity_poly.pdbx_seq_one_letter_code
_entity_poly.pdbx_strand_id
1 'polypeptide(L)'
;MMTTVTKRISSVAQIHNAALQACERIAPAWPLDQSIAVNPWWKMRDQSMDKIAAKLQVLGGVNLLMPKSYYLSHWQTTIKSEHLSKAADEMGVNASEQALLALLETAETGRHWLNICDLLDAEPIHGHKMPWRDEIVQQISQFTALYFQYPEQMQHGDDADNGLYQAWLEVIRQDRGIEVLMSEAGLSHRFAALPDRADQLFAQVHDVLFAHSEKDVVFVDYCYALLMDVHGWASWLAYGAWQDAFASKTNSLLLQLLAIRMAWDWAVWQQVQNGTCSTTINRAFELQIKQLGALEHNWHAQQKLLWVWQRALEYSYQQPLQSQLLSAVPHSQTQLQLQAIFCIDVRSEPMRRALEAQSDEIQTIGFAGFFGLPIEYSVAGSKYSRPQLPGLLKPSIRAEQKGSANSRQAVANQIKGQVAGKLADDAASAMFGLVEAKGLFRAVNLVKKTFFPAKASHSIASIRLI
;
A
#
# COMPACT_ATOMS: atom_id res chain seq x y z
N MET A 1 24.69 -17.64 -43.74
CA MET A 1 23.46 -16.81 -43.65
C MET A 1 23.53 -16.05 -42.34
N MET A 2 23.93 -14.78 -42.38
CA MET A 2 23.88 -13.88 -41.23
C MET A 2 22.41 -13.49 -41.02
N THR A 3 21.79 -13.99 -39.96
CA THR A 3 20.48 -13.53 -39.51
C THR A 3 20.67 -12.13 -38.92
N THR A 4 20.26 -11.12 -39.69
CA THR A 4 20.17 -9.74 -39.23
C THR A 4 19.08 -9.69 -38.16
N VAL A 5 19.47 -9.60 -36.88
CA VAL A 5 18.53 -9.36 -35.78
C VAL A 5 18.04 -7.92 -35.94
N THR A 6 16.85 -7.76 -36.50
CA THR A 6 16.18 -6.46 -36.62
C THR A 6 15.85 -5.97 -35.22
N LYS A 7 16.60 -4.97 -34.73
CA LYS A 7 16.36 -4.31 -33.43
C LYS A 7 14.93 -3.74 -33.44
N ARG A 8 14.04 -4.29 -32.62
CA ARG A 8 12.68 -3.78 -32.46
C ARG A 8 12.77 -2.49 -31.65
N ILE A 9 12.52 -1.34 -32.27
CA ILE A 9 12.50 -0.04 -31.59
C ILE A 9 11.07 0.16 -31.07
N SER A 10 10.89 0.09 -29.76
CA SER A 10 9.61 0.44 -29.12
C SER A 10 9.42 1.96 -29.20
N SER A 11 8.22 2.41 -29.57
CA SER A 11 7.90 3.84 -29.61
C SER A 11 7.81 4.44 -28.20
N VAL A 12 8.06 5.74 -28.06
CA VAL A 12 7.91 6.48 -26.78
C VAL A 12 6.53 6.23 -26.15
N ALA A 13 5.46 6.17 -26.95
CA ALA A 13 4.11 5.89 -26.48
C ALA A 13 3.96 4.48 -25.90
N GLN A 14 4.63 3.47 -26.48
CA GLN A 14 4.61 2.10 -25.97
C GLN A 14 5.36 2.00 -24.63
N ILE A 15 6.51 2.65 -24.52
CA ILE A 15 7.32 2.68 -23.30
C ILE A 15 6.57 3.40 -22.17
N HIS A 16 5.95 4.53 -22.48
CA HIS A 16 5.08 5.26 -21.56
C HIS A 16 3.90 4.40 -21.08
N ASN A 17 3.25 3.67 -21.99
CA ASN A 17 2.17 2.75 -21.62
C ASN A 17 2.65 1.58 -20.74
N ALA A 18 3.86 1.07 -20.98
CA ALA A 18 4.45 0.05 -20.12
C ALA A 18 4.69 0.56 -18.68
N ALA A 19 5.15 1.81 -18.53
CA ALA A 19 5.28 2.45 -17.22
C ALA A 19 3.91 2.63 -16.54
N LEU A 20 2.88 3.06 -17.28
CA LEU A 20 1.51 3.15 -16.78
C LEU A 20 0.96 1.79 -16.30
N GLN A 21 1.20 0.71 -17.04
CA GLN A 21 0.80 -0.64 -16.64
C GLN A 21 1.43 -1.07 -15.31
N ALA A 22 2.66 -0.63 -15.01
CA ALA A 22 3.27 -0.87 -13.71
C ALA A 22 2.56 -0.10 -12.59
N CYS A 23 2.21 1.16 -12.82
CA CYS A 23 1.43 1.97 -11.89
C CYS A 23 0.05 1.36 -11.58
N GLU A 24 -0.62 0.78 -12.58
CA GLU A 24 -1.94 0.14 -12.43
C GLU A 24 -1.94 -1.07 -11.50
N ARG A 25 -0.77 -1.68 -11.25
CA ARG A 25 -0.59 -2.81 -10.32
C ARG A 25 -0.53 -2.38 -8.85
N ILE A 26 -0.34 -1.09 -8.56
CA ILE A 26 -0.29 -0.57 -7.20
C ILE A 26 -1.71 -0.44 -6.63
N ALA A 27 -1.94 -1.09 -5.49
CA ALA A 27 -3.18 -0.94 -4.76
C ALA A 27 -3.23 0.40 -4.01
N PRO A 28 -4.34 1.14 -4.03
CA PRO A 28 -4.51 2.30 -3.17
C PRO A 28 -4.45 1.94 -1.68
N ALA A 29 -3.85 2.81 -0.89
CA ALA A 29 -3.88 2.77 0.57
C ALA A 29 -4.69 3.97 1.10
N TRP A 30 -5.76 3.67 1.84
CA TRP A 30 -6.62 4.70 2.43
C TRP A 30 -5.97 5.34 3.66
N PRO A 31 -6.26 6.62 3.95
CA PRO A 31 -5.81 7.26 5.17
C PRO A 31 -6.38 6.55 6.40
N LEU A 32 -5.73 6.68 7.55
CA LEU A 32 -6.06 5.93 8.77
C LEU A 32 -7.53 6.07 9.21
N ASP A 33 -8.15 7.23 9.01
CA ASP A 33 -9.55 7.50 9.35
C ASP A 33 -10.56 6.84 8.40
N GLN A 34 -10.09 6.37 7.24
CA GLN A 34 -10.86 5.68 6.19
C GLN A 34 -10.24 4.32 5.83
N SER A 35 -9.33 3.82 6.66
CA SER A 35 -8.60 2.58 6.39
C SER A 35 -9.59 1.43 6.26
N ILE A 36 -9.58 0.80 5.10
CA ILE A 36 -10.36 -0.40 4.81
C ILE A 36 -9.41 -1.55 4.53
N ALA A 37 -9.73 -2.72 5.07
CA ALA A 37 -9.00 -3.94 4.75
C ALA A 37 -9.31 -4.33 3.30
N VAL A 38 -8.35 -4.06 2.40
CA VAL A 38 -8.37 -4.53 1.02
C VAL A 38 -7.22 -5.50 0.81
N ASN A 39 -7.37 -6.41 -0.15
CA ASN A 39 -6.23 -7.20 -0.61
C ASN A 39 -5.19 -6.25 -1.24
N PRO A 40 -3.95 -6.16 -0.70
CA PRO A 40 -2.90 -5.28 -1.23
C PRO A 40 -2.50 -5.60 -2.68
N TRP A 41 -2.93 -6.74 -3.19
CA TRP A 41 -2.66 -7.22 -4.55
C TRP A 41 -3.91 -7.34 -5.42
N TRP A 42 -5.04 -6.74 -5.01
CA TRP A 42 -6.32 -6.81 -5.75
C TRP A 42 -6.28 -6.30 -7.20
N LYS A 43 -5.27 -5.50 -7.55
CA LYS A 43 -5.00 -5.07 -8.93
C LYS A 43 -4.48 -6.19 -9.84
N MET A 44 -4.07 -7.31 -9.28
CA MET A 44 -3.58 -8.50 -9.99
C MET A 44 -4.53 -9.70 -9.84
N ARG A 45 -5.80 -9.46 -9.48
CA ARG A 45 -6.82 -10.51 -9.23
C ARG A 45 -7.22 -11.32 -10.46
N ASP A 46 -6.76 -10.93 -11.64
CA ASP A 46 -6.86 -11.67 -12.91
C ASP A 46 -5.96 -12.92 -12.94
N GLN A 47 -4.99 -13.01 -12.02
CA GLN A 47 -4.08 -14.14 -11.88
C GLN A 47 -4.33 -14.92 -10.59
N SER A 48 -3.89 -16.18 -10.58
CA SER A 48 -3.93 -17.02 -9.38
C SER A 48 -2.90 -16.57 -8.34
N MET A 49 -3.24 -16.72 -7.06
CA MET A 49 -2.43 -16.21 -5.94
C MET A 49 -1.01 -16.77 -5.93
N ASP A 50 -0.82 -18.03 -6.34
CA ASP A 50 0.48 -18.67 -6.48
C ASP A 50 1.35 -17.95 -7.54
N LYS A 51 0.82 -17.63 -8.72
CA LYS A 51 1.57 -16.87 -9.73
C LYS A 51 1.96 -15.48 -9.23
N ILE A 52 1.03 -14.80 -8.56
CA ILE A 52 1.30 -13.49 -7.94
C ILE A 52 2.40 -13.61 -6.89
N ALA A 53 2.36 -14.62 -6.03
CA ALA A 53 3.39 -14.85 -5.02
C ALA A 53 4.77 -15.06 -5.64
N ALA A 54 4.87 -15.84 -6.72
CA ALA A 54 6.14 -16.04 -7.42
C ALA A 54 6.66 -14.73 -8.04
N LYS A 55 5.80 -13.95 -8.69
CA LYS A 55 6.17 -12.65 -9.26
C LYS A 55 6.63 -11.66 -8.19
N LEU A 56 5.92 -11.57 -7.07
CA LEU A 56 6.26 -10.69 -5.95
C LEU A 56 7.55 -11.11 -5.25
N GLN A 57 7.79 -12.42 -5.12
CA GLN A 57 9.04 -12.96 -4.60
C GLN A 57 10.21 -12.62 -5.52
N VAL A 58 10.02 -12.75 -6.84
CA VAL A 58 11.05 -12.36 -7.82
C VAL A 58 11.31 -10.87 -7.80
N LEU A 59 10.29 -10.01 -7.80
CA LEU A 59 10.49 -8.57 -8.02
C LEU A 59 10.86 -7.80 -6.76
N GLY A 60 10.41 -8.24 -5.58
CA GLY A 60 10.61 -7.51 -4.33
C GLY A 60 10.94 -8.37 -3.12
N GLY A 61 11.20 -9.67 -3.31
CA GLY A 61 11.47 -10.57 -2.18
C GLY A 61 10.29 -10.72 -1.21
N VAL A 62 9.06 -10.50 -1.69
CA VAL A 62 7.86 -10.51 -0.86
C VAL A 62 7.32 -11.93 -0.73
N ASN A 63 7.31 -12.43 0.50
CA ASN A 63 6.76 -13.74 0.83
C ASN A 63 5.26 -13.64 1.15
N LEU A 64 4.42 -14.34 0.37
CA LEU A 64 2.98 -14.43 0.62
C LEU A 64 2.60 -15.61 1.53
N LEU A 65 3.52 -16.56 1.68
CA LEU A 65 3.38 -17.73 2.53
C LEU A 65 4.16 -17.52 3.83
N MET A 66 3.70 -18.19 4.89
CA MET A 66 4.45 -18.23 6.15
C MET A 66 5.77 -19.01 5.95
N PRO A 67 6.81 -18.74 6.76
CA PRO A 67 8.05 -19.50 6.66
C PRO A 67 7.81 -20.99 6.95
N LYS A 68 8.63 -21.87 6.36
CA LYS A 68 8.52 -23.34 6.53
C LYS A 68 8.45 -23.79 8.01
N SER A 69 9.18 -23.11 8.89
CA SER A 69 9.17 -23.37 10.34
C SER A 69 7.80 -23.15 11.00
N TYR A 70 6.98 -22.25 10.44
CA TYR A 70 5.61 -22.03 10.90
C TYR A 70 4.74 -23.24 10.59
N TYR A 71 4.78 -23.78 9.37
CA TYR A 71 4.01 -24.98 9.03
C TYR A 71 4.50 -26.21 9.83
N LEU A 72 5.82 -26.31 10.04
CA LEU A 72 6.41 -27.37 10.85
C LEU A 72 5.90 -27.36 12.29
N SER A 73 5.74 -26.19 12.92
CA SER A 73 5.19 -26.09 14.28
C SER A 73 3.70 -26.45 14.37
N HIS A 74 2.98 -26.34 13.26
CA HIS A 74 1.56 -26.71 13.15
C HIS A 74 1.37 -28.18 12.76
N TRP A 75 2.41 -28.84 12.26
CA TRP A 75 2.36 -30.26 11.91
C TRP A 75 2.11 -31.12 13.14
N GLN A 76 1.18 -32.05 13.03
CA GLN A 76 0.69 -32.95 14.09
C GLN A 76 0.04 -32.25 15.30
N THR A 77 0.07 -30.92 15.41
CA THR A 77 -0.72 -30.17 16.40
C THR A 77 -2.09 -29.84 15.82
N THR A 78 -2.11 -29.02 14.76
CA THR A 78 -3.33 -28.55 14.08
C THR A 78 -3.46 -29.17 12.69
N ILE A 79 -2.38 -29.19 11.91
CA ILE A 79 -2.35 -29.83 10.58
C ILE A 79 -2.14 -31.34 10.78
N LYS A 80 -3.01 -32.15 10.17
CA LYS A 80 -2.99 -33.61 10.20
C LYS A 80 -2.78 -34.16 8.78
N SER A 81 -2.36 -35.42 8.68
CA SER A 81 -2.16 -36.12 7.40
C SER A 81 -3.37 -36.05 6.47
N GLU A 82 -4.58 -36.16 7.01
CA GLU A 82 -5.82 -36.05 6.22
C GLU A 82 -5.98 -34.66 5.57
N HIS A 83 -5.56 -33.59 6.24
CA HIS A 83 -5.61 -32.23 5.68
C HIS A 83 -4.60 -32.07 4.54
N LEU A 84 -3.40 -32.65 4.66
CA LEU A 84 -2.38 -32.61 3.61
C LEU A 84 -2.80 -33.41 2.39
N SER A 85 -3.29 -34.64 2.58
CA SER A 85 -3.79 -35.46 1.47
C SER A 85 -4.91 -34.74 0.73
N LYS A 86 -5.90 -34.21 1.46
CA LYS A 86 -7.02 -33.48 0.88
C LYS A 86 -6.57 -32.23 0.11
N ALA A 87 -5.63 -31.46 0.66
CA ALA A 87 -5.07 -30.29 -0.01
C ALA A 87 -4.30 -30.67 -1.28
N ALA A 88 -3.48 -31.71 -1.23
CA ALA A 88 -2.71 -32.20 -2.38
C ALA A 88 -3.64 -32.66 -3.51
N ASP A 89 -4.69 -33.42 -3.16
CA ASP A 89 -5.70 -33.92 -4.10
C ASP A 89 -6.48 -32.78 -4.77
N GLU A 90 -6.97 -31.80 -3.98
CA GLU A 90 -7.68 -30.61 -4.51
C GLU A 90 -6.81 -29.82 -5.49
N MET A 91 -5.53 -29.67 -5.17
CA MET A 91 -4.59 -28.88 -5.97
C MET A 91 -3.97 -29.69 -7.13
N GLY A 92 -4.29 -30.97 -7.29
CA GLY A 92 -3.71 -31.84 -8.31
C GLY A 92 -2.19 -32.05 -8.15
N VAL A 93 -1.68 -32.03 -6.92
CA VAL A 93 -0.26 -32.20 -6.60
C VAL A 93 0.02 -33.66 -6.24
N ASN A 94 0.65 -34.38 -7.15
CA ASN A 94 1.08 -35.76 -6.91
C ASN A 94 2.41 -35.78 -6.13
N ALA A 95 2.35 -35.56 -4.81
CA ALA A 95 3.49 -35.63 -3.90
C ALA A 95 3.13 -36.51 -2.69
N SER A 96 4.09 -37.32 -2.23
CA SER A 96 3.91 -38.09 -1.00
C SER A 96 3.99 -37.18 0.24
N GLU A 97 3.37 -37.59 1.34
CA GLU A 97 3.50 -36.88 2.63
C GLU A 97 4.97 -36.70 3.03
N GLN A 98 5.81 -37.72 2.77
CA GLN A 98 7.26 -37.65 3.00
C GLN A 98 7.93 -36.54 2.19
N ALA A 99 7.55 -36.36 0.93
CA ALA A 99 8.08 -35.27 0.10
C ALA A 99 7.61 -33.89 0.59
N LEU A 100 6.35 -33.78 1.05
CA LEU A 100 5.81 -32.57 1.64
C LEU A 100 6.51 -32.20 2.96
N LEU A 101 6.88 -33.19 3.78
CA LEU A 101 7.64 -32.99 5.00
C LEU A 101 9.09 -32.61 4.70
N ALA A 102 9.74 -33.31 3.77
CA ALA A 102 11.11 -33.01 3.36
C ALA A 102 11.26 -31.57 2.86
N LEU A 103 10.24 -31.02 2.18
CA LEU A 103 10.21 -29.61 1.77
C LEU A 103 10.48 -28.66 2.94
N LEU A 104 9.89 -28.90 4.12
CA LEU A 104 9.99 -27.99 5.26
C LEU A 104 11.41 -27.92 5.84
N GLU A 105 12.23 -28.94 5.60
CA GLU A 105 13.62 -29.02 6.05
C GLU A 105 14.62 -28.51 5.00
N THR A 106 14.19 -28.36 3.74
CA THR A 106 15.05 -27.83 2.68
C THR A 106 15.31 -26.33 2.84
N ALA A 107 16.57 -25.91 2.65
CA ALA A 107 16.92 -24.50 2.56
C ALA A 107 16.22 -23.85 1.36
N GLU A 108 15.71 -22.63 1.55
CA GLU A 108 15.20 -21.83 0.45
C GLU A 108 16.37 -21.35 -0.41
N THR A 109 16.30 -21.64 -1.72
CA THR A 109 17.36 -21.29 -2.66
C THR A 109 16.74 -20.53 -3.83
N GLY A 110 16.87 -19.22 -3.79
CA GLY A 110 16.34 -18.37 -4.85
C GLY A 110 16.97 -17.00 -4.83
N ARG A 111 17.07 -16.42 -6.02
CA ARG A 111 17.46 -15.02 -6.20
C ARG A 111 16.21 -14.22 -6.51
N HIS A 112 16.20 -12.98 -6.06
CA HIS A 112 15.22 -11.99 -6.48
C HIS A 112 15.94 -10.93 -7.31
N TRP A 113 15.15 -10.13 -8.00
CA TRP A 113 15.56 -8.97 -8.75
C TRP A 113 16.18 -7.93 -7.81
N LEU A 114 17.34 -7.42 -8.18
CA LEU A 114 17.99 -6.31 -7.52
C LEU A 114 17.90 -5.09 -8.44
N ASN A 115 17.42 -3.95 -7.91
CA ASN A 115 17.50 -2.68 -8.62
C ASN A 115 18.97 -2.25 -8.74
N ILE A 116 19.27 -1.27 -9.60
CA ILE A 116 20.67 -0.92 -9.90
C ILE A 116 21.39 -0.43 -8.64
N CYS A 117 20.69 0.30 -7.77
CA CYS A 117 21.21 0.70 -6.46
C CYS A 117 21.59 -0.50 -5.59
N ASP A 118 20.74 -1.54 -5.53
CA ASP A 118 20.99 -2.73 -4.71
C ASP A 118 22.18 -3.55 -5.25
N LEU A 119 22.32 -3.63 -6.58
CA LEU A 119 23.48 -4.26 -7.21
C LEU A 119 24.79 -3.52 -6.85
N LEU A 120 24.74 -2.20 -6.75
CA LEU A 120 25.89 -1.39 -6.37
C LEU A 120 26.20 -1.52 -4.87
N ASP A 121 25.18 -1.49 -4.01
CA ASP A 121 25.31 -1.67 -2.55
C ASP A 121 25.87 -3.05 -2.18
N ALA A 122 25.61 -4.08 -2.99
CA ALA A 122 26.15 -5.42 -2.80
C ALA A 122 27.65 -5.55 -3.11
N GLU A 123 28.27 -4.57 -3.79
CA GLU A 123 29.70 -4.62 -4.09
C GLU A 123 30.54 -4.34 -2.83
N PRO A 124 31.62 -5.12 -2.57
CA PRO A 124 32.41 -4.97 -1.34
C PRO A 124 32.97 -3.56 -1.09
N ILE A 125 33.26 -2.81 -2.15
CA ILE A 125 33.74 -1.42 -2.08
C ILE A 125 32.70 -0.46 -1.45
N HIS A 126 31.42 -0.82 -1.49
CA HIS A 126 30.31 -0.01 -0.95
C HIS A 126 29.87 -0.44 0.45
N GLY A 127 30.42 -1.53 1.02
CA GLY A 127 30.01 -2.06 2.32
C GLY A 127 30.21 -1.14 3.54
N HIS A 128 30.94 -0.03 3.39
CA HIS A 128 31.14 0.98 4.44
C HIS A 128 30.57 2.36 4.09
N LYS A 129 29.91 2.50 2.94
CA LYS A 129 29.28 3.76 2.50
C LYS A 129 27.81 3.80 2.93
N MET A 130 27.21 4.99 2.83
CA MET A 130 25.75 5.14 2.91
C MET A 130 25.11 4.25 1.82
N PRO A 131 24.19 3.34 2.15
CA PRO A 131 23.49 2.53 1.14
C PRO A 131 22.70 3.43 0.21
N TRP A 132 22.84 3.22 -1.10
CA TRP A 132 22.10 3.97 -2.11
C TRP A 132 20.60 3.79 -1.96
N ARG A 133 20.14 2.56 -1.68
CA ARG A 133 18.71 2.29 -1.49
C ARG A 133 18.11 3.18 -0.40
N ASP A 134 18.78 3.28 0.74
CA ASP A 134 18.29 4.03 1.90
C ASP A 134 18.21 5.52 1.60
N GLU A 135 19.25 6.09 0.97
CA GLU A 135 19.24 7.50 0.59
C GLU A 135 18.17 7.81 -0.47
N ILE A 136 18.03 6.96 -1.49
CA ILE A 136 17.00 7.13 -2.53
C ILE A 136 15.61 7.16 -1.90
N VAL A 137 15.30 6.18 -1.04
CA VAL A 137 13.98 6.10 -0.38
C VAL A 137 13.76 7.28 0.55
N GLN A 138 14.79 7.69 1.31
CA GLN A 138 14.72 8.83 2.22
C GLN A 138 14.49 10.15 1.47
N GLN A 139 15.28 10.42 0.42
CA GLN A 139 15.19 11.65 -0.35
C GLN A 139 13.84 11.78 -1.06
N ILE A 140 13.38 10.70 -1.71
CA ILE A 140 12.06 10.66 -2.34
C ILE A 140 10.97 10.90 -1.28
N SER A 141 11.10 10.30 -0.10
CA SER A 141 10.10 10.46 0.96
C SER A 141 10.04 11.88 1.51
N GLN A 142 11.19 12.50 1.76
CA GLN A 142 11.26 13.89 2.23
C GLN A 142 10.69 14.85 1.19
N PHE A 143 11.09 14.70 -0.08
CA PHE A 143 10.57 15.52 -1.17
C PHE A 143 9.04 15.35 -1.32
N THR A 144 8.56 14.11 -1.34
CA THR A 144 7.13 13.83 -1.52
C THR A 144 6.32 14.41 -0.36
N ALA A 145 6.80 14.29 0.88
CA ALA A 145 6.17 14.92 2.03
C ALA A 145 6.10 16.45 1.89
N LEU A 146 7.21 17.10 1.52
CA LEU A 146 7.26 18.56 1.32
C LEU A 146 6.32 19.02 0.21
N TYR A 147 6.29 18.29 -0.91
CA TYR A 147 5.42 18.60 -2.05
C TYR A 147 3.94 18.66 -1.66
N PHE A 148 3.48 17.70 -0.86
CA PHE A 148 2.07 17.65 -0.42
C PHE A 148 1.78 18.50 0.82
N GLN A 149 2.79 18.80 1.64
CA GLN A 149 2.63 19.67 2.80
C GLN A 149 2.57 21.15 2.41
N TYR A 150 3.31 21.56 1.38
CA TYR A 150 3.43 22.96 0.94
C TYR A 150 3.08 23.14 -0.55
N PRO A 151 1.84 22.84 -0.97
CA PRO A 151 1.46 22.85 -2.39
C PRO A 151 1.64 24.23 -3.05
N GLU A 152 1.41 25.33 -2.32
CA GLU A 152 1.59 26.70 -2.85
C GLU A 152 3.04 27.05 -3.17
N GLN A 153 4.01 26.35 -2.59
CA GLN A 153 5.44 26.59 -2.81
C GLN A 153 6.05 25.63 -3.83
N MET A 154 5.39 24.50 -4.09
CA MET A 154 5.95 23.37 -4.82
C MET A 154 5.27 23.10 -6.17
N GLN A 155 4.04 23.57 -6.39
CA GLN A 155 3.36 23.40 -7.67
C GLN A 155 3.98 24.30 -8.75
N HIS A 156 4.45 23.67 -9.83
CA HIS A 156 5.08 24.33 -10.97
C HIS A 156 4.19 24.30 -12.21
N GLY A 157 3.86 25.50 -12.71
CA GLY A 157 3.19 25.70 -14.00
C GLY A 157 1.78 25.07 -14.12
N ASP A 158 1.24 25.13 -15.33
CA ASP A 158 -0.08 24.57 -15.66
C ASP A 158 -0.01 23.12 -16.19
N ASP A 159 1.19 22.54 -16.35
CA ASP A 159 1.38 21.17 -16.83
C ASP A 159 1.19 20.14 -15.70
N ALA A 160 -0.08 19.83 -15.43
CA ALA A 160 -0.48 18.85 -14.43
C ALA A 160 0.15 17.44 -14.66
N ASP A 161 0.55 17.13 -15.90
CA ASP A 161 1.12 15.83 -16.25
C ASP A 161 2.63 15.70 -15.95
N ASN A 162 3.29 16.79 -15.53
CA ASN A 162 4.72 16.78 -15.22
C ASN A 162 5.10 17.54 -13.93
N GLY A 163 4.13 18.13 -13.22
CA GLY A 163 4.38 19.03 -12.08
C GLY A 163 5.19 18.44 -10.91
N LEU A 164 4.92 17.20 -10.48
CA LEU A 164 5.65 16.53 -9.39
C LEU A 164 7.10 16.21 -9.81
N TYR A 165 7.30 15.66 -11.01
CA TYR A 165 8.62 15.30 -11.51
C TYR A 165 9.48 16.56 -11.75
N GLN A 166 8.90 17.63 -12.30
CA GLN A 166 9.59 18.90 -12.49
C GLN A 166 9.99 19.56 -11.18
N ALA A 167 9.07 19.64 -10.21
CA ALA A 167 9.39 20.17 -8.90
C ALA A 167 10.52 19.38 -8.22
N TRP A 168 10.55 18.06 -8.40
CA TRP A 168 11.65 17.23 -7.91
C TRP A 168 12.96 17.52 -8.63
N LEU A 169 12.94 17.65 -9.96
CA LEU A 169 14.11 17.97 -10.76
C LEU A 169 14.77 19.29 -10.35
N GLU A 170 13.98 20.31 -10.05
CA GLU A 170 14.51 21.60 -9.60
C GLU A 170 15.22 21.49 -8.26
N VAL A 171 14.61 20.77 -7.31
CA VAL A 171 15.20 20.53 -5.99
C VAL A 171 16.49 19.71 -6.11
N ILE A 172 16.45 18.56 -6.79
CA ILE A 172 17.58 17.63 -6.86
C ILE A 172 18.77 18.23 -7.63
N ARG A 173 18.53 19.05 -8.65
CA ARG A 173 19.60 19.73 -9.42
C ARG A 173 20.32 20.82 -8.62
N GLN A 174 19.68 21.35 -7.57
CA GLN A 174 20.25 22.35 -6.68
C GLN A 174 20.88 21.73 -5.42
N ASP A 175 20.54 20.49 -5.09
CA ASP A 175 21.05 19.80 -3.91
C ASP A 175 22.51 19.35 -4.08
N ARG A 176 23.42 20.19 -3.61
CA ARG A 176 24.86 19.89 -3.53
C ARG A 176 25.21 18.96 -2.37
N GLY A 177 24.32 18.79 -1.40
CA GLY A 177 24.55 17.98 -0.20
C GLY A 177 24.62 16.50 -0.52
N ILE A 178 23.81 16.04 -1.48
CA ILE A 178 23.74 14.62 -1.88
C ILE A 178 25.08 14.08 -2.39
N GLU A 179 25.83 14.87 -3.17
CA GLU A 179 27.15 14.48 -3.67
C GLU A 179 28.16 14.25 -2.52
N VAL A 180 28.08 15.09 -1.48
CA VAL A 180 28.92 14.96 -0.28
C VAL A 180 28.47 13.78 0.58
N LEU A 181 27.17 13.64 0.81
CA LEU A 181 26.57 12.58 1.62
C LEU A 181 26.90 11.20 1.06
N MET A 182 26.74 11.03 -0.26
CA MET A 182 27.03 9.76 -0.93
C MET A 182 28.54 9.54 -1.14
N SER A 183 29.36 10.58 -1.00
CA SER A 183 30.79 10.54 -1.33
C SER A 183 31.05 10.15 -2.79
N GLU A 184 30.24 10.68 -3.70
CA GLU A 184 30.18 10.28 -5.12
C GLU A 184 30.33 11.49 -6.04
N ALA A 185 31.58 11.81 -6.37
CA ALA A 185 31.91 12.95 -7.20
C ALA A 185 31.22 12.88 -8.58
N GLY A 186 30.69 14.01 -9.04
CA GLY A 186 30.01 14.14 -10.33
C GLY A 186 28.52 13.78 -10.31
N LEU A 187 27.96 13.36 -9.17
CA LEU A 187 26.54 13.04 -9.05
C LEU A 187 25.63 14.24 -9.36
N SER A 188 26.01 15.45 -8.98
CA SER A 188 25.28 16.67 -9.34
C SER A 188 25.19 16.90 -10.86
N HIS A 189 26.23 16.52 -11.62
CA HIS A 189 26.20 16.57 -13.09
C HIS A 189 25.25 15.51 -13.68
N ARG A 190 25.11 14.35 -13.03
CA ARG A 190 24.16 13.30 -13.45
C ARG A 190 22.72 13.79 -13.31
N PHE A 191 22.38 14.43 -12.19
CA PHE A 191 21.06 15.04 -12.02
C PHE A 191 20.80 16.22 -12.96
N ALA A 192 21.82 17.04 -13.25
CA ALA A 192 21.71 18.11 -14.24
C ALA A 192 21.42 17.59 -15.66
N ALA A 193 21.89 16.39 -16.00
CA ALA A 193 21.70 15.76 -17.32
C ALA A 193 20.39 14.97 -17.46
N LEU A 194 19.54 14.91 -16.43
CA LEU A 194 18.24 14.23 -16.52
C LEU A 194 17.32 14.95 -17.53
N PRO A 195 16.48 14.22 -18.30
CA PRO A 195 15.48 14.84 -19.15
C PRO A 195 14.46 15.66 -18.36
N ASP A 196 13.94 16.74 -18.95
CA ASP A 196 12.92 17.59 -18.30
C ASP A 196 11.52 16.96 -18.32
N ARG A 197 11.31 15.83 -19.00
CA ARG A 197 10.01 15.16 -19.01
C ARG A 197 10.13 13.68 -18.66
N ALA A 198 9.16 13.21 -17.88
CA ALA A 198 9.09 11.81 -17.45
C ALA A 198 9.05 10.83 -18.64
N ASP A 199 8.30 11.14 -19.70
CA ASP A 199 8.21 10.33 -20.92
C ASP A 199 9.57 10.17 -21.63
N GLN A 200 10.36 11.25 -21.69
CA GLN A 200 11.71 11.24 -22.24
C GLN A 200 12.68 10.43 -21.38
N LEU A 201 12.58 10.54 -20.05
CA LEU A 201 13.36 9.72 -19.13
C LEU A 201 13.07 8.23 -19.35
N PHE A 202 11.78 7.84 -19.40
CA PHE A 202 11.39 6.45 -19.62
C PHE A 202 11.96 5.92 -20.93
N ALA A 203 11.85 6.69 -22.03
CA ALA A 203 12.40 6.32 -23.31
C ALA A 203 13.93 6.15 -23.27
N GLN A 204 14.64 7.09 -22.63
CA GLN A 204 16.09 7.04 -22.52
C GLN A 204 16.57 5.82 -21.73
N VAL A 205 15.94 5.52 -20.58
CA VAL A 205 16.29 4.36 -19.75
C VAL A 205 15.98 3.07 -20.49
N HIS A 206 14.82 2.98 -21.15
CA HIS A 206 14.43 1.82 -21.95
C HIS A 206 15.42 1.56 -23.09
N ASP A 207 15.76 2.57 -23.88
CA ASP A 207 16.62 2.44 -25.05
C ASP A 207 18.06 2.03 -24.72
N VAL A 208 18.51 2.30 -23.49
CA VAL A 208 19.85 1.95 -23.03
C VAL A 208 19.86 0.60 -22.32
N LEU A 209 18.96 0.40 -21.36
CA LEU A 209 18.97 -0.78 -20.49
C LEU A 209 18.20 -1.98 -21.06
N PHE A 210 17.17 -1.72 -21.86
CA PHE A 210 16.24 -2.74 -22.38
C PHE A 210 16.31 -2.88 -23.91
N ALA A 211 17.29 -2.26 -24.56
CA ALA A 211 17.50 -2.29 -26.01
C ALA A 211 17.57 -3.70 -26.62
N HIS A 212 18.00 -4.68 -25.82
CA HIS A 212 18.17 -6.09 -26.18
C HIS A 212 17.07 -6.98 -25.62
N SER A 213 16.10 -6.42 -24.89
CA SER A 213 14.95 -7.17 -24.40
C SER A 213 13.99 -7.41 -25.55
N GLU A 214 13.63 -8.67 -25.79
CA GLU A 214 12.66 -9.03 -26.83
C GLU A 214 11.21 -8.73 -26.38
N LYS A 215 10.98 -8.43 -25.09
CA LYS A 215 9.65 -8.31 -24.50
C LYS A 215 9.53 -7.04 -23.63
N ASP A 216 8.57 -6.19 -23.99
CA ASP A 216 8.22 -4.98 -23.21
C ASP A 216 7.76 -5.32 -21.77
N VAL A 217 7.27 -6.55 -21.53
CA VAL A 217 6.82 -7.00 -20.20
C VAL A 217 7.92 -6.93 -19.12
N VAL A 218 9.19 -7.09 -19.51
CA VAL A 218 10.31 -7.02 -18.55
C VAL A 218 10.51 -5.58 -18.07
N PHE A 219 10.28 -4.59 -18.94
CA PHE A 219 10.32 -3.18 -18.56
C PHE A 219 9.15 -2.82 -17.62
N VAL A 220 7.95 -3.37 -17.86
CA VAL A 220 6.82 -3.23 -16.93
C VAL A 220 7.18 -3.78 -15.54
N ASP A 221 7.76 -4.97 -15.50
CA ASP A 221 8.16 -5.61 -14.24
C ASP A 221 9.28 -4.85 -13.52
N TYR A 222 10.25 -4.28 -14.26
CA TYR A 222 11.25 -3.37 -13.71
C TYR A 222 10.63 -2.10 -13.11
N CYS A 223 9.74 -1.42 -13.84
CA CYS A 223 9.02 -0.26 -13.33
C CYS A 223 8.22 -0.60 -12.06
N TYR A 224 7.64 -1.80 -12.02
CA TYR A 224 6.91 -2.26 -10.85
C TYR A 224 7.84 -2.53 -9.65
N ALA A 225 9.00 -3.16 -9.88
CA ALA A 225 10.02 -3.37 -8.85
C ALA A 225 10.55 -2.04 -8.27
N LEU A 226 10.75 -1.01 -9.10
CA LEU A 226 11.10 0.34 -8.64
C LEU A 226 10.03 0.92 -7.70
N LEU A 227 8.75 0.77 -8.03
CA LEU A 227 7.65 1.26 -7.19
C LEU A 227 7.52 0.49 -5.86
N MET A 228 8.04 -0.75 -5.76
CA MET A 228 8.05 -1.50 -4.50
C MET A 228 8.99 -0.86 -3.47
N ASP A 229 10.07 -0.21 -3.88
CA ASP A 229 10.99 0.51 -2.96
C ASP A 229 10.29 1.65 -2.22
N VAL A 230 9.32 2.28 -2.89
CA VAL A 230 8.56 3.44 -2.39
C VAL A 230 7.07 3.12 -2.27
N HIS A 231 6.74 1.85 -1.94
CA HIS A 231 5.38 1.33 -2.00
C HIS A 231 4.38 2.14 -1.16
N GLY A 232 4.79 2.69 -0.02
CA GLY A 232 3.93 3.55 0.81
C GLY A 232 3.44 4.79 0.06
N TRP A 233 4.35 5.54 -0.56
CA TRP A 233 3.99 6.71 -1.38
C TRP A 233 3.26 6.31 -2.65
N ALA A 234 3.68 5.21 -3.29
CA ALA A 234 3.01 4.70 -4.48
C ALA A 234 1.53 4.39 -4.19
N SER A 235 1.24 3.69 -3.10
CA SER A 235 -0.11 3.32 -2.68
C SER A 235 -0.95 4.53 -2.24
N TRP A 236 -0.32 5.54 -1.63
CA TRP A 236 -1.00 6.80 -1.30
C TRP A 236 -1.36 7.63 -2.55
N LEU A 237 -0.46 7.71 -3.54
CA LEU A 237 -0.76 8.36 -4.83
C LEU A 237 -1.79 7.56 -5.65
N ALA A 238 -1.75 6.23 -5.60
CA ALA A 238 -2.78 5.38 -6.20
C ALA A 238 -4.15 5.64 -5.57
N TYR A 239 -4.21 5.93 -4.26
CA TYR A 239 -5.45 6.36 -3.61
C TYR A 239 -5.94 7.72 -4.11
N GLY A 240 -5.06 8.71 -4.26
CA GLY A 240 -5.41 10.00 -4.87
C GLY A 240 -5.98 9.84 -6.28
N ALA A 241 -5.34 9.04 -7.13
CA ALA A 241 -5.82 8.73 -8.47
C ALA A 241 -7.18 8.00 -8.46
N TRP A 242 -7.38 7.08 -7.51
CA TRP A 242 -8.65 6.40 -7.32
C TRP A 242 -9.78 7.36 -6.91
N GLN A 243 -9.50 8.36 -6.06
CA GLN A 243 -10.47 9.39 -5.72
C GLN A 243 -10.81 10.29 -6.91
N ASP A 244 -9.79 10.76 -7.64
CA ASP A 244 -9.96 11.63 -8.81
C ASP A 244 -10.77 10.93 -9.92
N ALA A 245 -10.69 9.60 -10.03
CA ALA A 245 -11.48 8.81 -10.97
C ALA A 245 -13.00 8.94 -10.75
N PHE A 246 -13.50 9.17 -9.52
CA PHE A 246 -14.92 9.43 -9.27
C PHE A 246 -15.43 10.78 -9.80
N ALA A 247 -14.50 11.68 -10.12
CA ALA A 247 -14.75 12.97 -10.76
C ALA A 247 -14.34 12.94 -12.24
N SER A 248 -14.01 11.76 -12.80
CA SER A 248 -13.48 11.61 -14.16
C SER A 248 -12.24 12.49 -14.43
N LYS A 249 -11.47 12.79 -13.37
CA LYS A 249 -10.24 13.56 -13.45
C LYS A 249 -9.06 12.61 -13.63
N THR A 250 -8.19 12.92 -14.59
CA THR A 250 -6.93 12.19 -14.78
C THR A 250 -5.93 12.60 -13.70
N ASN A 251 -5.16 11.62 -13.21
CA ASN A 251 -4.13 11.83 -12.21
C ASN A 251 -2.91 10.99 -12.56
N SER A 252 -1.83 11.65 -12.95
CA SER A 252 -0.57 11.06 -13.38
C SER A 252 0.52 11.12 -12.30
N LEU A 253 0.19 11.52 -11.06
CA LEU A 253 1.20 11.71 -10.00
C LEU A 253 1.96 10.42 -9.67
N LEU A 254 1.30 9.25 -9.69
CA LEU A 254 1.98 7.96 -9.47
C LEU A 254 2.99 7.66 -10.59
N LEU A 255 2.68 8.01 -11.83
CA LEU A 255 3.61 7.86 -12.95
C LEU A 255 4.81 8.81 -12.79
N GLN A 256 4.57 10.02 -12.30
CA GLN A 256 5.64 10.99 -12.01
C GLN A 256 6.52 10.53 -10.83
N LEU A 257 5.95 9.88 -9.80
CA LEU A 257 6.73 9.24 -8.73
C LEU A 257 7.61 8.10 -9.27
N LEU A 258 7.09 7.27 -10.19
CA LEU A 258 7.90 6.27 -10.89
C LEU A 258 9.05 6.94 -11.67
N ALA A 259 8.80 8.06 -12.34
CA ALA A 259 9.85 8.82 -13.03
C ALA A 259 10.94 9.30 -12.06
N ILE A 260 10.57 9.82 -10.89
CA ILE A 260 11.53 10.22 -9.85
C ILE A 260 12.40 9.04 -9.41
N ARG A 261 11.77 7.89 -9.07
CA ARG A 261 12.52 6.70 -8.64
C ARG A 261 13.41 6.14 -9.76
N MET A 262 12.93 6.17 -11.00
CA MET A 262 13.72 5.75 -12.16
C MET A 262 14.86 6.72 -12.46
N ALA A 263 14.68 8.03 -12.25
CA ALA A 263 15.73 9.03 -12.44
C ALA A 263 16.90 8.79 -11.48
N TRP A 264 16.62 8.39 -10.24
CA TRP A 264 17.63 7.91 -9.31
C TRP A 264 18.36 6.68 -9.82
N ASP A 265 17.63 5.65 -10.26
CA ASP A 265 18.26 4.42 -10.79
C ASP A 265 19.14 4.72 -12.02
N TRP A 266 18.70 5.66 -12.86
CA TRP A 266 19.44 6.14 -14.02
C TRP A 266 20.70 6.91 -13.62
N ALA A 267 20.62 7.82 -12.63
CA ALA A 267 21.77 8.54 -12.13
C ALA A 267 22.83 7.59 -11.53
N VAL A 268 22.39 6.58 -10.77
CA VAL A 268 23.25 5.52 -10.23
C VAL A 268 23.88 4.72 -11.37
N TRP A 269 23.10 4.30 -12.36
CA TRP A 269 23.61 3.57 -13.51
C TRP A 269 24.70 4.36 -14.25
N GLN A 270 24.48 5.66 -14.47
CA GLN A 270 25.47 6.53 -15.10
C GLN A 270 26.73 6.70 -14.24
N GLN A 271 26.60 6.73 -12.91
CA GLN A 271 27.73 6.75 -11.99
C GLN A 271 28.56 5.47 -12.11
N VAL A 272 27.89 4.32 -12.11
CA VAL A 272 28.48 2.98 -12.30
C VAL A 272 29.30 2.91 -13.59
N GLN A 273 28.84 3.52 -14.68
CA GLN A 273 29.56 3.47 -15.95
C GLN A 273 30.95 4.14 -15.93
N ASN A 274 31.24 5.01 -14.95
CA ASN A 274 32.57 5.61 -14.79
C ASN A 274 33.40 4.94 -13.69
N GLY A 275 32.84 3.92 -13.03
CA GLY A 275 33.45 3.21 -11.92
C GLY A 275 34.12 1.89 -12.33
N THR A 276 34.88 1.32 -11.40
CA THR A 276 35.58 0.04 -11.60
C THR A 276 34.67 -1.18 -11.64
N CYS A 277 33.44 -1.07 -11.10
CA CYS A 277 32.45 -2.15 -11.07
C CYS A 277 31.48 -2.18 -12.26
N SER A 278 31.65 -1.29 -13.26
CA SER A 278 30.77 -1.17 -14.45
C SER A 278 30.49 -2.53 -15.12
N THR A 279 31.54 -3.29 -15.44
CA THR A 279 31.41 -4.59 -16.13
C THR A 279 30.63 -5.60 -15.29
N THR A 280 30.86 -5.64 -13.98
CA THR A 280 30.19 -6.57 -13.06
C THR A 280 28.70 -6.25 -12.96
N ILE A 281 28.35 -4.99 -12.72
CA ILE A 281 26.96 -4.55 -12.54
C ILE A 281 26.19 -4.66 -13.86
N ASN A 282 26.75 -4.22 -14.98
CA ASN A 282 26.11 -4.36 -16.30
C ASN A 282 25.83 -5.83 -16.61
N ARG A 283 26.80 -6.72 -16.38
CA ARG A 283 26.61 -8.16 -16.59
C ARG A 283 25.55 -8.73 -15.65
N ALA A 284 25.56 -8.35 -14.37
CA ALA A 284 24.57 -8.82 -13.41
C ALA A 284 23.16 -8.39 -13.83
N PHE A 285 22.97 -7.11 -14.17
CA PHE A 285 21.69 -6.55 -14.59
C PHE A 285 21.18 -7.18 -15.90
N GLU A 286 22.03 -7.33 -16.92
CA GLU A 286 21.67 -8.01 -18.17
C GLU A 286 21.25 -9.47 -17.95
N LEU A 287 21.92 -10.17 -17.03
CA LEU A 287 21.54 -11.54 -16.67
C LEU A 287 20.17 -11.58 -15.99
N GLN A 288 19.85 -10.63 -15.10
CA GLN A 288 18.53 -10.53 -14.48
C GLN A 288 17.43 -10.34 -15.54
N ILE A 289 17.63 -9.44 -16.51
CA ILE A 289 16.69 -9.21 -17.62
C ILE A 289 16.44 -10.51 -18.41
N LYS A 290 17.51 -11.21 -18.79
CA LYS A 290 17.43 -12.45 -19.58
C LYS A 290 16.77 -13.59 -18.80
N GLN A 291 16.95 -13.65 -17.48
CA GLN A 291 16.51 -14.76 -16.65
C GLN A 291 15.19 -14.49 -15.90
N LEU A 292 14.62 -13.28 -15.95
CA LEU A 292 13.47 -12.90 -15.13
C LEU A 292 12.30 -13.90 -15.24
N GLY A 293 11.92 -14.28 -16.46
CA GLY A 293 10.85 -15.25 -16.67
C GLY A 293 11.18 -16.65 -16.14
N ALA A 294 12.45 -17.08 -16.22
CA ALA A 294 12.90 -18.35 -15.67
C ALA A 294 12.92 -18.32 -14.13
N LEU A 295 13.32 -17.19 -13.53
CA LEU A 295 13.25 -16.99 -12.08
C LEU A 295 11.81 -17.08 -11.57
N GLU A 296 10.85 -16.44 -12.25
CA GLU A 296 9.42 -16.52 -11.91
C GLU A 296 8.90 -17.96 -11.97
N HIS A 297 9.22 -18.70 -13.04
CA HIS A 297 8.86 -20.12 -13.14
C HIS A 297 9.50 -20.97 -12.04
N ASN A 298 10.76 -20.73 -11.72
CA ASN A 298 11.46 -21.47 -10.67
C ASN A 298 10.84 -21.22 -9.29
N TRP A 299 10.57 -19.96 -8.95
CA TRP A 299 9.87 -19.62 -7.70
C TRP A 299 8.48 -20.23 -7.64
N HIS A 300 7.72 -20.15 -8.73
CA HIS A 300 6.39 -20.76 -8.82
C HIS A 300 6.44 -22.28 -8.58
N ALA A 301 7.41 -22.98 -9.15
CA ALA A 301 7.62 -24.40 -8.94
C ALA A 301 8.06 -24.73 -7.50
N GLN A 302 8.97 -23.94 -6.91
CA GLN A 302 9.49 -24.18 -5.56
C GLN A 302 8.42 -24.03 -4.47
N GLN A 303 7.54 -23.04 -4.61
CA GLN A 303 6.46 -22.80 -3.63
C GLN A 303 5.27 -23.75 -3.81
N LYS A 304 5.20 -24.53 -4.89
CA LYS A 304 4.04 -25.39 -5.22
C LYS A 304 3.64 -26.30 -4.07
N LEU A 305 4.63 -26.95 -3.45
CA LEU A 305 4.40 -27.84 -2.30
C LEU A 305 4.07 -27.06 -1.03
N LEU A 306 4.56 -25.82 -0.88
CA LEU A 306 4.25 -24.98 0.27
C LEU A 306 2.81 -24.45 0.24
N TRP A 307 2.25 -24.24 -0.96
CA TRP A 307 0.82 -23.95 -1.11
C TRP A 307 -0.08 -25.10 -0.66
N VAL A 308 0.36 -26.35 -0.79
CA VAL A 308 -0.35 -27.51 -0.22
C VAL A 308 -0.39 -27.41 1.31
N TRP A 309 0.72 -27.03 1.93
CA TRP A 309 0.77 -26.79 3.39
C TRP A 309 -0.16 -25.65 3.82
N GLN A 310 -0.18 -24.55 3.07
CA GLN A 310 -1.09 -23.44 3.32
C GLN A 310 -2.56 -23.88 3.23
N ARG A 311 -2.91 -24.65 2.20
CA ARG A 311 -4.27 -25.16 2.02
C ARG A 311 -4.66 -26.19 3.09
N ALA A 312 -3.72 -27.01 3.53
CA ALA A 312 -3.93 -27.95 4.63
C ALA A 312 -4.17 -27.23 5.97
N LEU A 313 -3.46 -26.12 6.22
CA LEU A 313 -3.71 -25.25 7.37
C LEU A 313 -5.12 -24.67 7.32
N GLU A 314 -5.56 -24.16 6.16
CA GLU A 314 -6.92 -23.67 5.97
C GLU A 314 -7.97 -24.76 6.25
N TYR A 315 -7.75 -25.99 5.77
CA TYR A 315 -8.63 -27.12 6.08
C TYR A 315 -8.68 -27.42 7.57
N SER A 316 -7.53 -27.41 8.26
CA SER A 316 -7.47 -27.66 9.70
C SER A 316 -8.29 -26.66 10.51
N TYR A 317 -8.39 -25.42 10.03
CA TYR A 317 -9.23 -24.38 10.63
C TYR A 317 -10.71 -24.54 10.26
N GLN A 318 -11.00 -24.83 8.99
CA GLN A 318 -12.37 -24.91 8.47
C GLN A 318 -13.15 -26.12 9.00
N GLN A 319 -12.50 -27.27 9.16
CA GLN A 319 -13.19 -28.53 9.51
C GLN A 319 -13.91 -28.49 10.87
N PRO A 320 -13.28 -28.01 11.97
CA PRO A 320 -13.99 -27.84 13.24
C PRO A 320 -15.15 -26.84 13.13
N LEU A 321 -14.94 -25.71 12.44
CA LEU A 321 -15.97 -24.68 12.26
C LEU A 321 -17.17 -25.21 11.47
N GLN A 322 -16.91 -25.92 10.36
CA GLN A 322 -17.94 -26.57 9.56
C GLN A 322 -18.73 -27.58 10.39
N SER A 323 -18.05 -28.39 11.22
CA SER A 323 -18.71 -29.35 12.09
C SER A 323 -19.61 -28.67 13.13
N GLN A 324 -19.19 -27.54 13.70
CA GLN A 324 -20.00 -26.76 14.63
C GLN A 324 -21.22 -26.14 13.93
N LEU A 325 -21.04 -25.60 12.73
CA LEU A 325 -22.14 -24.99 11.97
C LEU A 325 -23.18 -26.03 11.54
N LEU A 326 -22.77 -27.23 11.14
CA LEU A 326 -23.67 -28.31 10.75
C LEU A 326 -24.35 -29.01 11.93
N SER A 327 -23.74 -28.97 13.12
CA SER A 327 -24.33 -29.52 14.36
C SER A 327 -25.16 -28.51 15.14
N ALA A 328 -25.24 -27.26 14.68
CA ALA A 328 -26.04 -26.22 15.31
C ALA A 328 -27.53 -26.59 15.29
N VAL A 329 -28.14 -26.70 16.47
CA VAL A 329 -29.58 -26.93 16.60
C VAL A 329 -30.31 -25.61 16.36
N PRO A 330 -31.27 -25.55 15.42
CA PRO A 330 -32.08 -24.35 15.22
C PRO A 330 -32.79 -23.95 16.52
N HIS A 331 -32.71 -22.68 16.90
CA HIS A 331 -33.48 -22.18 18.02
C HIS A 331 -34.98 -22.28 17.68
N SER A 332 -35.77 -22.82 18.61
CA SER A 332 -37.23 -22.89 18.47
C SER A 332 -37.80 -21.49 18.26
N GLN A 333 -38.69 -21.32 17.28
CA GLN A 333 -39.31 -20.03 17.01
C GLN A 333 -40.31 -19.67 18.12
N THR A 334 -39.87 -18.87 19.08
CA THR A 334 -40.73 -18.14 20.01
C THR A 334 -41.39 -16.97 19.27
N GLN A 335 -42.58 -16.56 19.68
CA GLN A 335 -43.22 -15.37 19.12
C GLN A 335 -42.37 -14.13 19.47
N LEU A 336 -41.83 -13.46 18.44
CA LEU A 336 -40.94 -12.31 18.64
C LEU A 336 -41.73 -11.07 19.05
N GLN A 337 -41.29 -10.42 20.13
CA GLN A 337 -41.75 -9.07 20.51
C GLN A 337 -40.86 -7.97 19.91
N LEU A 338 -39.59 -8.28 19.62
CA LEU A 338 -38.64 -7.34 19.04
C LEU A 338 -37.72 -8.05 18.05
N GLN A 339 -37.58 -7.49 16.85
CA GLN A 339 -36.55 -7.85 15.91
C GLN A 339 -35.73 -6.60 15.57
N ALA A 340 -34.41 -6.68 15.78
CA ALA A 340 -33.50 -5.56 15.56
C ALA A 340 -32.39 -5.92 14.56
N ILE A 341 -32.07 -4.99 13.66
CA ILE A 341 -31.02 -5.15 12.66
C ILE A 341 -29.77 -4.41 13.14
N PHE A 342 -28.65 -5.12 13.19
CA PHE A 342 -27.35 -4.59 13.55
C PHE A 342 -26.35 -4.80 12.41
N CYS A 343 -25.21 -4.10 12.46
CA CYS A 343 -24.10 -4.44 11.59
C CYS A 343 -23.69 -5.91 11.80
N ILE A 344 -23.34 -6.62 10.72
CA ILE A 344 -22.85 -8.00 10.79
C ILE A 344 -21.44 -8.12 11.41
N ASP A 345 -20.74 -6.99 11.53
CA ASP A 345 -19.42 -6.90 12.14
C ASP A 345 -19.41 -7.43 13.59
N VAL A 346 -18.39 -8.23 13.92
CA VAL A 346 -18.22 -8.89 15.23
C VAL A 346 -18.16 -7.90 16.40
N ARG A 347 -17.83 -6.62 16.17
CA ARG A 347 -17.85 -5.58 17.20
C ARG A 347 -19.26 -5.29 17.72
N SER A 348 -20.29 -5.57 16.93
CA SER A 348 -21.70 -5.44 17.36
C SER A 348 -22.19 -6.66 18.13
N GLU A 349 -21.43 -7.77 18.14
CA GLU A 349 -21.84 -9.03 18.77
C GLU A 349 -22.15 -8.89 20.27
N PRO A 350 -21.34 -8.20 21.10
CA PRO A 350 -21.62 -8.13 22.54
C PRO A 350 -22.93 -7.40 22.83
N MET A 351 -23.22 -6.34 22.08
CA MET A 351 -24.48 -5.58 22.20
C MET A 351 -25.67 -6.41 21.73
N ARG A 352 -25.52 -7.16 20.63
CA ARG A 352 -26.55 -8.07 20.13
C ARG A 352 -26.87 -9.16 21.15
N ARG A 353 -25.84 -9.83 21.70
CA ARG A 353 -26.02 -10.87 22.72
C ARG A 353 -26.65 -10.31 23.99
N ALA A 354 -26.21 -9.13 24.46
CA ALA A 354 -26.79 -8.49 25.64
C ALA A 354 -28.27 -8.15 25.46
N LEU A 355 -28.68 -7.74 24.25
CA LEU A 355 -30.08 -7.44 23.93
C LEU A 355 -30.95 -8.71 23.86
N GLU A 356 -30.46 -9.77 23.21
CA GLU A 356 -31.17 -11.06 23.16
C GLU A 356 -31.25 -11.73 24.55
N ALA A 357 -30.24 -11.55 25.40
CA ALA A 357 -30.24 -12.07 26.77
C ALA A 357 -31.31 -11.45 27.67
N GLN A 358 -32.00 -10.38 27.25
CA GLN A 358 -33.09 -9.79 28.01
C GLN A 358 -34.39 -10.59 27.90
N SER A 359 -34.60 -11.33 26.79
CA SER A 359 -35.79 -12.16 26.57
C SER A 359 -35.61 -13.04 25.33
N ASP A 360 -36.09 -14.29 25.40
CA ASP A 360 -36.15 -15.24 24.27
C ASP A 360 -37.10 -14.77 23.14
N GLU A 361 -37.85 -13.69 23.36
CA GLU A 361 -38.73 -13.04 22.38
C GLU A 361 -38.02 -11.91 21.60
N ILE A 362 -36.72 -11.71 21.84
CA ILE A 362 -35.90 -10.70 21.17
C ILE A 362 -34.93 -11.38 20.21
N GLN A 363 -34.93 -10.94 18.95
CA GLN A 363 -34.02 -11.45 17.92
C GLN A 363 -33.18 -10.32 17.31
N THR A 364 -31.90 -10.57 17.09
CA THR A 364 -31.03 -9.69 16.31
C THR A 364 -30.54 -10.34 15.02
N ILE A 365 -30.62 -9.60 13.91
CA ILE A 365 -30.05 -10.02 12.63
C ILE A 365 -28.90 -9.11 12.22
N GLY A 366 -27.90 -9.69 11.56
CA GLY A 366 -26.76 -8.96 11.02
C GLY A 366 -27.02 -8.50 9.59
N PHE A 367 -26.66 -7.27 9.27
CA PHE A 367 -26.67 -6.72 7.91
C PHE A 367 -25.29 -6.16 7.57
N ALA A 368 -24.81 -6.40 6.36
CA ALA A 368 -23.50 -5.94 5.93
C ALA A 368 -23.53 -4.47 5.49
N GLY A 369 -22.54 -3.69 5.94
CA GLY A 369 -22.35 -2.31 5.51
C GLY A 369 -23.27 -1.30 6.20
N PHE A 370 -23.49 -0.17 5.53
CA PHE A 370 -24.16 1.02 6.07
C PHE A 370 -25.66 0.99 5.77
N PHE A 371 -26.30 -0.19 5.94
CA PHE A 371 -27.72 -0.43 5.65
C PHE A 371 -28.16 -0.06 4.22
N GLY A 372 -27.23 -0.13 3.26
CA GLY A 372 -27.50 0.22 1.86
C GLY A 372 -27.66 1.72 1.60
N LEU A 373 -27.30 2.58 2.55
CA LEU A 373 -27.46 4.02 2.44
C LEU A 373 -26.10 4.70 2.17
N PRO A 374 -25.83 5.25 0.97
CA PRO A 374 -24.57 5.93 0.66
C PRO A 374 -24.55 7.35 1.27
N ILE A 375 -24.55 7.43 2.60
CA ILE A 375 -24.73 8.68 3.34
C ILE A 375 -23.39 9.38 3.53
N GLU A 376 -23.37 10.67 3.27
CA GLU A 376 -22.36 11.59 3.77
C GLU A 376 -22.95 12.41 4.93
N TYR A 377 -22.24 12.49 6.05
CA TYR A 377 -22.63 13.32 7.18
C TYR A 377 -21.91 14.67 7.13
N SER A 378 -22.68 15.75 7.17
CA SER A 378 -22.16 17.13 7.17
C SER A 378 -22.57 17.87 8.44
N VAL A 379 -21.62 18.65 8.97
CA VAL A 379 -21.84 19.47 10.17
C VAL A 379 -22.28 20.86 9.75
N ALA A 380 -23.43 21.32 10.24
CA ALA A 380 -23.95 22.65 9.90
C ALA A 380 -22.96 23.76 10.25
N GLY A 381 -22.73 24.66 9.30
CA GLY A 381 -21.80 25.79 9.45
C GLY A 381 -20.32 25.43 9.33
N SER A 382 -20.00 24.19 8.96
CA SER A 382 -18.64 23.73 8.66
C SER A 382 -18.53 23.26 7.21
N LYS A 383 -17.34 23.38 6.63
CA LYS A 383 -16.99 22.66 5.38
C LYS A 383 -16.70 21.18 5.65
N TYR A 384 -16.65 20.76 6.91
CA TYR A 384 -16.39 19.39 7.30
C TYR A 384 -17.56 18.49 6.92
N SER A 385 -17.21 17.47 6.14
CA SER A 385 -18.11 16.45 5.65
C SER A 385 -17.42 15.10 5.78
N ARG A 386 -18.15 14.08 6.21
CA ARG A 386 -17.61 12.76 6.48
C ARG A 386 -18.44 11.69 5.77
N PRO A 387 -17.86 10.90 4.87
CA PRO A 387 -18.55 9.75 4.30
C PRO A 387 -18.88 8.73 5.42
N GLN A 388 -20.14 8.31 5.50
CA GLN A 388 -20.67 7.23 6.33
C GLN A 388 -21.15 6.09 5.41
N LEU A 389 -20.24 5.62 4.56
CA LEU A 389 -20.49 4.59 3.56
C LEU A 389 -19.22 3.75 3.32
N PRO A 390 -19.30 2.59 2.66
CA PRO A 390 -18.10 1.80 2.34
C PRO A 390 -17.12 2.66 1.54
N GLY A 391 -15.84 2.59 1.90
CA GLY A 391 -14.79 3.43 1.30
C GLY A 391 -14.55 3.21 -0.19
N LEU A 392 -15.28 2.28 -0.83
CA LEU A 392 -15.26 1.99 -2.27
C LEU A 392 -16.40 2.68 -3.05
N LEU A 393 -17.35 3.31 -2.36
CA LEU A 393 -18.54 3.91 -2.96
C LEU A 393 -18.50 5.44 -2.84
N LYS A 394 -19.22 6.12 -3.73
CA LYS A 394 -19.44 7.57 -3.67
C LYS A 394 -20.73 7.86 -2.90
N PRO A 395 -20.74 8.86 -1.99
CA PRO A 395 -21.99 9.24 -1.34
C PRO A 395 -23.02 9.74 -2.35
N SER A 396 -24.29 9.41 -2.10
CA SER A 396 -25.45 9.83 -2.91
C SER A 396 -26.53 10.51 -2.07
N ILE A 397 -26.45 10.40 -0.74
CA ILE A 397 -27.39 10.98 0.22
C ILE A 397 -26.58 11.86 1.17
N ARG A 398 -27.08 13.03 1.54
CA ARG A 398 -26.42 13.87 2.55
C ARG A 398 -27.28 13.99 3.80
N ALA A 399 -26.74 13.53 4.93
CA ALA A 399 -27.28 13.80 6.25
C ALA A 399 -26.66 15.11 6.78
N GLU A 400 -27.48 16.13 7.00
CA GLU A 400 -27.02 17.39 7.61
C GLU A 400 -27.51 17.49 9.05
N GLN A 401 -26.59 17.80 9.97
CA GLN A 401 -26.95 18.15 11.34
C GLN A 401 -27.75 19.45 11.33
N LYS A 402 -28.98 19.46 11.87
CA LYS A 402 -29.71 20.72 12.07
C LYS A 402 -29.08 21.48 13.25
N GLY A 403 -28.53 22.66 12.95
CA GLY A 403 -28.13 23.65 13.95
C GLY A 403 -29.03 24.88 13.91
N SER A 404 -29.34 25.46 15.07
CA SER A 404 -29.88 26.82 15.13
C SER A 404 -28.83 27.79 14.56
N ALA A 405 -29.24 28.90 13.93
CA ALA A 405 -28.29 29.86 13.35
C ALA A 405 -27.22 30.33 14.36
N ASN A 406 -27.61 30.44 15.64
CA ASN A 406 -26.72 30.81 16.74
C ASN A 406 -25.71 29.71 17.13
N SER A 407 -26.05 28.43 16.96
CA SER A 407 -25.10 27.34 17.27
C SER A 407 -24.02 27.19 16.19
N ARG A 408 -24.30 27.56 14.93
CA ARG A 408 -23.33 27.51 13.82
C ARG A 408 -22.14 28.47 14.03
N GLN A 409 -22.41 29.71 14.43
CA GLN A 409 -21.37 30.71 14.69
C GLN A 409 -20.49 30.31 15.89
N ALA A 410 -21.12 29.78 16.95
CA ALA A 410 -20.43 29.34 18.16
C ALA A 410 -19.51 28.14 17.90
N VAL A 411 -19.99 27.12 17.18
CA VAL A 411 -19.19 25.94 16.80
C VAL A 411 -18.04 26.33 15.87
N ALA A 412 -18.30 27.18 14.86
CA ALA A 412 -17.25 27.66 13.96
C ALA A 412 -16.16 28.45 14.71
N ASN A 413 -16.53 29.32 15.65
CA ASN A 413 -15.57 30.07 16.47
C ASN A 413 -14.80 29.16 17.43
N GLN A 414 -15.46 28.13 18.00
CA GLN A 414 -14.80 27.14 18.85
C GLN A 414 -13.78 26.31 18.07
N ILE A 415 -14.14 25.84 16.87
CA ILE A 415 -13.22 25.10 15.99
C ILE A 415 -12.06 26.01 15.56
N LYS A 416 -12.32 27.26 15.17
CA LYS A 416 -11.25 28.24 14.85
C LYS A 416 -10.29 28.44 16.03
N GLY A 417 -10.80 28.57 17.25
CA GLY A 417 -9.98 28.69 18.46
C GLY A 417 -9.15 27.44 18.74
N GLN A 418 -9.72 26.25 18.51
CA GLN A 418 -9.00 24.97 18.68
C GLN A 418 -7.93 24.77 17.61
N VAL A 419 -8.22 25.10 16.35
CA VAL A 419 -7.26 25.01 15.24
C VAL A 419 -6.14 26.03 15.42
N ALA A 420 -6.44 27.28 15.80
CA ALA A 420 -5.44 28.29 16.11
C ALA A 420 -4.56 27.87 17.31
N GLY A 421 -5.16 27.27 18.34
CA GLY A 421 -4.42 26.71 19.47
C GLY A 421 -3.52 25.54 19.07
N LYS A 422 -3.99 24.66 18.19
CA LYS A 422 -3.23 23.51 17.69
C LYS A 422 -2.07 23.93 16.78
N LEU A 423 -2.29 24.89 15.88
CA LEU A 423 -1.24 25.50 15.06
C LEU A 423 -0.17 26.21 15.91
N ALA A 424 -0.57 26.84 17.02
CA ALA A 424 0.35 27.43 17.98
C ALA A 424 1.12 26.39 18.80
N ASP A 425 0.50 25.23 19.10
CA ASP A 425 1.13 24.10 19.79
C ASP A 425 2.07 23.30 18.86
N ASP A 426 1.77 23.23 17.55
CA ASP A 426 2.58 22.57 16.50
C ASP A 426 3.74 23.46 15.98
N ALA A 427 3.84 24.72 16.42
CA ALA A 427 4.95 25.61 16.06
C ALA A 427 6.25 25.12 16.72
N ALA A 428 7.36 25.11 15.97
CA ALA A 428 8.66 24.61 16.43
C ALA A 428 9.16 25.25 17.76
N SER A 429 8.73 26.48 18.07
CA SER A 429 9.04 27.19 19.31
C SER A 429 8.24 26.73 20.55
N ALA A 430 7.26 25.84 20.40
CA ALA A 430 6.34 25.43 21.47
C ALA A 430 6.66 24.06 22.10
N MET A 431 7.61 23.29 21.55
CA MET A 431 7.72 21.84 21.81
C MET A 431 8.08 21.41 23.25
N PHE A 432 8.59 22.29 24.12
CA PHE A 432 8.96 21.88 25.49
C PHE A 432 8.32 22.73 26.60
N GLY A 433 8.47 24.06 26.60
CA GLY A 433 7.99 24.88 27.72
C GLY A 433 6.46 25.07 27.80
N LEU A 434 5.77 25.14 26.66
CA LEU A 434 4.31 25.34 26.62
C LEU A 434 3.54 24.06 26.94
N VAL A 435 4.07 22.91 26.51
CA VAL A 435 3.45 21.60 26.75
C VAL A 435 3.54 21.21 28.23
N GLU A 436 4.69 21.41 28.88
CA GLU A 436 4.86 21.15 30.32
C GLU A 436 3.97 22.03 31.20
N ALA A 437 3.88 23.34 30.90
CA ALA A 437 3.03 24.27 31.65
C ALA A 437 1.52 24.01 31.45
N LYS A 438 1.10 23.67 30.22
CA LYS A 438 -0.31 23.34 29.92
C LYS A 438 -0.69 21.94 30.41
N GLY A 439 0.27 21.02 30.56
CA GLY A 439 0.04 19.63 31.00
C GLY A 439 -0.60 19.55 32.38
N LEU A 440 -0.08 20.29 33.37
CA LEU A 440 -0.65 20.37 34.73
C LEU A 440 -2.09 20.91 34.72
N PHE A 441 -2.37 21.96 33.95
CA PHE A 441 -3.72 22.49 33.79
C PHE A 441 -4.68 21.50 33.10
N ARG A 442 -4.18 20.71 32.13
CA ARG A 442 -4.99 19.66 31.50
C ARG A 442 -5.28 18.50 32.45
N ALA A 443 -4.36 18.14 33.35
CA ALA A 443 -4.59 17.12 34.37
C ALA A 443 -5.73 17.52 35.33
N VAL A 444 -5.77 18.78 35.78
CA VAL A 444 -6.88 19.32 36.60
C VAL A 444 -8.22 19.25 35.84
N ASN A 445 -8.22 19.60 34.55
CA ASN A 445 -9.41 19.48 33.72
C ASN A 445 -9.87 18.02 33.54
N LEU A 446 -8.93 17.07 33.49
CA LEU A 446 -9.22 15.64 33.36
C LEU A 446 -9.90 15.12 34.63
N VAL A 447 -9.34 15.44 35.81
CA VAL A 447 -9.95 15.14 37.12
C VAL A 447 -11.36 15.73 37.19
N LYS A 448 -11.54 17.00 36.80
CA LYS A 448 -12.86 17.63 36.79
C LYS A 448 -13.85 16.92 35.87
N LYS A 449 -13.44 16.50 34.67
CA LYS A 449 -14.31 15.76 33.73
C LYS A 449 -14.66 14.35 34.22
N THR A 450 -13.76 13.70 34.93
CA THR A 450 -13.97 12.35 35.48
C THR A 450 -14.95 12.37 36.66
N PHE A 451 -14.82 13.33 37.58
CA PHE A 451 -15.64 13.40 38.79
C PHE A 451 -16.89 14.28 38.66
N PHE A 452 -16.93 15.19 37.69
CA PHE A 452 -18.07 16.07 37.41
C PHE A 452 -18.39 16.08 35.91
N PRO A 453 -18.84 14.94 35.34
CA PRO A 453 -19.24 14.89 33.94
C PRO A 453 -20.40 15.87 33.71
N ALA A 454 -20.28 16.71 32.68
CA ALA A 454 -21.41 17.53 32.25
C ALA A 454 -22.57 16.63 31.84
N LYS A 455 -23.80 16.98 32.21
CA LYS A 455 -25.00 16.27 31.75
C LYS A 455 -24.95 16.14 30.23
N ALA A 456 -25.08 14.93 29.72
CA ALA A 456 -25.16 14.69 28.29
C ALA A 456 -26.36 15.47 27.73
N SER A 457 -26.09 16.51 26.93
CA SER A 457 -27.13 17.11 26.10
C SER A 457 -27.57 16.05 25.09
N HIS A 458 -28.85 15.66 25.10
CA HIS A 458 -29.41 14.71 24.14
C HIS A 458 -29.05 15.14 22.71
N SER A 459 -28.07 14.46 22.10
CA SER A 459 -27.53 14.79 20.77
C SER A 459 -28.36 14.22 19.62
N ILE A 460 -29.43 13.48 19.91
CA ILE A 460 -30.22 12.75 18.92
C ILE A 460 -31.30 13.63 18.28
N ALA A 461 -31.56 14.84 18.80
CA ALA A 461 -32.50 15.75 18.18
C ALA A 461 -31.83 16.43 16.97
N SER A 462 -32.24 16.00 15.76
CA SER A 462 -32.20 16.75 14.49
C SER A 462 -31.05 16.43 13.51
N ILE A 463 -31.14 15.25 12.88
CA ILE A 463 -30.51 14.97 11.58
C ILE A 463 -31.59 15.09 10.51
N ARG A 464 -31.32 15.83 9.42
CA ARG A 464 -32.18 15.83 8.23
C ARG A 464 -31.46 15.09 7.12
N LEU A 465 -32.12 14.09 6.54
CA LEU A 465 -31.70 13.48 5.28
C LEU A 465 -32.11 14.42 4.14
N ILE A 466 -31.17 14.75 3.27
CA ILE A 466 -31.36 15.58 2.08
C ILE A 466 -30.99 14.74 0.87
#